data_AF-A0ABD6F994-F1
#
_entry.id   AF-A0ABD6F994-F1
#
_cell.length_a   1.000
_cell.length_b   1.000
_cell.length_c   1.000
_cell.angle_alpha   90.00
_cell.angle_beta   90.00
_cell.angle_gamma   90.00
#
_symmetry.space_group_name_H-M   'P 1'
#
loop_
_entity.id
_entity.type
_entity.pdbx_description
1 polymer ?
#
loop_
_entity_poly.entity_id
_entity_poly.type
_entity_poly.pdbx_seq_one_letter_code
_entity_poly.pdbx_strand_id
1 'polypeptide(L)'
;VSKVCMLRSFHQCSEQFEILFNKSRYDALPQNMKALIANAVEAASADMSWKAIDRYSKDYIELQKQGVKFYATPTEVLQAQLRAWDEIVKKQEAQNPWFKKVNESMRQFAERTTKWQTDTLVDFRIAQNHFFGGKGKKA
;
A
#
# COMPACT_ATOMS: atom_id res chain seq x y z
N VAL A 1 -21.29 9.22 12.14
CA VAL A 1 -20.05 8.88 11.39
C VAL A 1 -18.84 9.09 12.30
N SER A 2 -17.78 8.28 12.19
CA SER A 2 -16.59 8.38 13.07
C SER A 2 -15.80 9.68 12.83
N LYS A 3 -15.25 10.28 13.90
CA LYS A 3 -14.29 11.39 13.86
C LYS A 3 -12.85 10.98 14.17
N VAL A 4 -12.62 9.68 14.36
CA VAL A 4 -11.30 9.10 14.66
C VAL A 4 -10.89 8.21 13.49
N CYS A 5 -9.71 8.48 12.94
CA CYS A 5 -9.10 7.71 11.87
C CYS A 5 -7.72 7.20 12.33
N MET A 6 -7.57 5.88 12.40
CA MET A 6 -6.29 5.23 12.70
C MET A 6 -5.51 5.02 11.40
N LEU A 7 -4.28 5.51 11.37
CA LEU A 7 -3.35 5.43 10.25
C LEU A 7 -2.30 4.34 10.51
N ARG A 8 -1.74 3.81 9.43
CA ARG A 8 -0.83 2.65 9.43
C ARG A 8 -1.59 1.38 9.82
N SER A 9 -1.47 0.36 8.98
CA SER A 9 -2.04 -0.96 9.20
C SER A 9 -1.31 -1.93 8.28
N PHE A 10 -1.04 -3.14 8.76
CA PHE A 10 -0.51 -4.21 7.91
C PHE A 10 -1.58 -4.96 7.13
N HIS A 11 -2.87 -4.67 7.35
CA HIS A 11 -3.96 -5.34 6.62
C HIS A 11 -3.89 -5.08 5.10
N GLN A 12 -3.64 -3.84 4.68
CA GLN A 12 -3.61 -3.43 3.27
C GLN A 12 -2.46 -2.45 3.02
N CYS A 13 -1.26 -2.74 3.53
CA CYS A 13 -0.11 -1.85 3.39
C CYS A 13 0.49 -1.80 1.97
N SER A 14 0.06 -2.71 1.09
CA SER A 14 0.58 -2.88 -0.27
C SER A 14 -0.52 -3.23 -1.27
N GLU A 15 -1.72 -2.67 -1.10
CA GLU A 15 -2.89 -2.93 -1.95
C GLU A 15 -2.59 -2.68 -3.44
N GLN A 16 -3.00 -3.62 -4.29
CA GLN A 16 -2.93 -3.48 -5.75
C GLN A 16 -4.35 -3.60 -6.33
N PHE A 17 -4.68 -2.73 -7.27
CA PHE A 17 -5.96 -2.82 -7.99
C PHE A 17 -5.78 -3.64 -9.26
N GLU A 18 -6.83 -4.35 -9.66
CA GLU A 18 -6.81 -5.23 -10.82
C GLU A 18 -7.78 -4.73 -11.91
N ILE A 19 -7.34 -4.81 -13.17
CA ILE A 19 -8.22 -4.68 -14.33
C ILE A 19 -8.40 -6.08 -14.90
N LEU A 20 -9.56 -6.67 -14.66
CA LEU A 20 -9.87 -8.05 -15.04
C LEU A 20 -10.55 -8.10 -16.41
N PHE A 21 -10.15 -9.06 -17.23
CA PHE A 21 -10.72 -9.29 -18.55
C PHE A 21 -11.36 -10.68 -18.62
N ASN A 22 -12.44 -10.80 -19.38
CA ASN A 22 -12.93 -12.12 -19.77
C ASN A 22 -11.88 -12.82 -20.64
N LYS A 23 -11.48 -14.03 -20.23
CA LYS A 23 -10.40 -14.78 -20.88
C LYS A 23 -10.63 -14.98 -22.38
N SER A 24 -11.79 -15.50 -22.79
CA SER A 24 -12.07 -15.79 -24.20
C SER A 24 -12.08 -14.53 -25.07
N ARG A 25 -12.61 -13.42 -24.55
CA ARG A 25 -12.61 -12.13 -25.25
C ARG A 25 -11.20 -11.57 -25.39
N TYR A 26 -10.40 -11.62 -24.32
CA TYR A 26 -9.02 -11.15 -24.35
C TYR A 26 -8.16 -12.00 -25.29
N ASP A 27 -8.29 -13.33 -25.23
CA ASP A 27 -7.52 -14.26 -26.05
C ASP A 27 -7.81 -14.10 -27.55
N ALA A 28 -9.04 -13.73 -27.92
CA ALA A 28 -9.44 -13.45 -29.29
C ALA A 28 -8.90 -12.12 -29.86
N LEU A 29 -8.31 -11.25 -29.03
CA LEU A 29 -7.76 -9.98 -29.49
C LEU A 29 -6.49 -10.20 -30.35
N PRO A 30 -6.31 -9.40 -31.41
CA PRO A 30 -5.03 -9.30 -32.12
C PRO A 30 -3.87 -8.96 -31.18
N GLN A 31 -2.67 -9.42 -31.52
CA GLN A 31 -1.48 -9.24 -30.67
C GLN A 31 -1.14 -7.78 -30.38
N ASN A 32 -1.33 -6.88 -31.36
CA ASN A 32 -1.12 -5.44 -31.17
C ASN A 32 -2.11 -4.83 -30.16
N MET A 33 -3.36 -5.31 -30.11
CA MET A 33 -4.36 -4.87 -29.13
C MET A 33 -4.01 -5.37 -27.72
N LYS A 34 -3.56 -6.62 -27.57
CA LYS A 34 -3.08 -7.14 -26.28
C LYS A 34 -1.90 -6.31 -25.76
N ALA A 35 -0.95 -5.97 -26.63
CA ALA A 35 0.18 -5.12 -26.29
C ALA A 35 -0.25 -3.70 -25.87
N LEU A 36 -1.20 -3.10 -26.59
CA LEU A 36 -1.74 -1.79 -26.23
C LEU A 36 -2.41 -1.82 -24.84
N ILE A 37 -3.22 -2.84 -24.56
CA ILE A 37 -3.86 -3.01 -23.25
C ILE A 37 -2.80 -3.17 -22.15
N ALA A 38 -1.78 -4.00 -22.35
CA ALA A 38 -0.73 -4.20 -21.36
C ALA A 38 -0.04 -2.87 -20.98
N ASN A 39 0.34 -2.06 -21.99
CA ASN A 39 0.93 -0.75 -21.76
C ASN A 39 -0.05 0.23 -21.08
N ALA A 40 -1.33 0.20 -21.47
CA ALA A 40 -2.34 1.07 -20.87
C ALA A 40 -2.60 0.72 -19.40
N VAL A 41 -2.62 -0.56 -19.04
CA VAL A 41 -2.77 -1.02 -17.64
C VAL A 41 -1.56 -0.61 -16.81
N GLU A 42 -0.34 -0.76 -17.33
CA GLU A 42 0.89 -0.30 -16.65
C GLU A 42 0.88 1.22 -16.43
N ALA A 43 0.53 1.99 -17.47
CA ALA A 43 0.42 3.44 -17.39
C ALA A 43 -0.66 3.88 -16.39
N ALA A 44 -1.81 3.21 -16.34
CA ALA A 44 -2.87 3.50 -15.38
C ALA A 44 -2.44 3.19 -13.93
N SER A 45 -1.69 2.12 -13.72
CA SER A 45 -1.13 1.77 -12.40
C SER A 45 -0.14 2.83 -11.90
N ALA A 46 0.78 3.27 -12.78
CA ALA A 46 1.68 4.38 -12.50
C ALA A 46 0.90 5.69 -12.26
N ASP A 47 -0.14 5.93 -13.05
CA ASP A 47 -0.95 7.14 -12.97
C ASP A 47 -1.73 7.26 -11.65
N MET A 48 -2.19 6.14 -11.11
CA MET A 48 -2.79 6.12 -9.77
C MET A 48 -1.72 6.41 -8.71
N SER A 49 -0.58 5.72 -8.78
CA SER A 49 0.47 5.76 -7.77
C SER A 49 1.07 7.16 -7.58
N TRP A 50 1.45 7.85 -8.67
CA TRP A 50 2.09 9.17 -8.56
C TRP A 50 1.12 10.31 -8.18
N LYS A 51 -0.19 10.16 -8.41
CA LYS A 51 -1.22 11.17 -8.11
C LYS A 51 -1.73 11.03 -6.69
N ALA A 52 -1.58 9.85 -6.09
CA ALA A 52 -2.00 9.58 -4.72
C ALA A 52 -1.41 10.58 -3.73
N ILE A 53 -0.12 10.94 -3.86
CA ILE A 53 0.53 11.87 -2.93
C ILE A 53 -0.09 13.28 -2.95
N ASP A 54 -0.41 13.82 -4.13
CA ASP A 54 -1.05 15.13 -4.27
C ASP A 54 -2.50 15.10 -3.79
N ARG A 55 -3.26 14.08 -4.21
CA ARG A 55 -4.69 13.96 -3.89
C ARG A 55 -4.92 13.70 -2.40
N TYR A 56 -4.26 12.68 -1.86
CA TYR A 56 -4.47 12.26 -0.46
C TYR A 56 -3.99 13.32 0.53
N SER A 57 -2.93 14.09 0.21
CA SER A 57 -2.48 15.16 1.10
C SER A 57 -3.49 16.32 1.18
N LYS A 58 -4.13 16.68 0.06
CA LYS A 58 -5.22 17.68 0.04
C LYS A 58 -6.43 17.19 0.83
N ASP A 59 -6.86 15.95 0.61
CA ASP A 59 -8.01 15.38 1.30
C ASP A 59 -7.75 15.21 2.80
N TYR A 60 -6.53 14.81 3.18
CA TYR A 60 -6.10 14.72 4.58
C TYR A 60 -6.29 16.05 5.33
N ILE A 61 -5.85 17.16 4.73
CA ILE A 61 -6.02 18.51 5.28
C ILE A 61 -7.51 18.87 5.40
N GLU A 62 -8.30 18.55 4.37
CA GLU A 62 -9.73 18.88 4.36
C GLU A 62 -10.51 18.10 5.43
N LEU A 63 -10.20 16.81 5.60
CA LEU A 63 -10.77 15.98 6.67
C LEU A 63 -10.44 16.53 8.07
N GLN A 64 -9.22 17.05 8.26
CA GLN A 64 -8.83 17.69 9.52
C GLN A 64 -9.66 18.95 9.82
N LYS A 65 -9.94 19.80 8.82
CA LYS A 65 -10.83 20.97 8.99
C LYS A 65 -12.25 20.57 9.37
N GLN A 66 -12.70 19.41 8.90
CA GLN A 66 -14.00 18.82 9.27
C GLN A 66 -13.99 18.12 10.64
N GLY A 67 -12.90 18.24 11.40
CA GLY A 67 -12.76 17.73 12.76
C GLY A 67 -12.38 16.25 12.85
N VAL A 68 -11.93 15.62 11.77
CA VAL A 68 -11.37 14.26 11.82
C VAL A 68 -9.99 14.29 12.46
N LYS A 69 -9.79 13.44 13.47
CA LYS A 69 -8.52 13.27 14.17
C LYS A 69 -7.83 12.01 13.69
N PHE A 70 -6.58 12.17 13.26
CA PHE A 70 -5.75 11.09 12.76
C PHE A 70 -4.73 10.67 13.79
N TYR A 71 -4.57 9.36 13.98
CA TYR A 71 -3.65 8.78 14.95
C TYR A 71 -2.81 7.71 14.28
N ALA A 72 -1.52 7.63 14.60
CA ALA A 72 -0.75 6.45 14.26
C ALA A 72 -1.25 5.26 15.11
N THR A 73 -1.52 4.13 14.47
CA THR A 73 -1.80 2.87 15.18
C THR A 73 -0.62 2.52 16.08
N PRO A 74 -0.85 2.20 17.37
CA PRO A 74 0.22 1.81 18.29
C PRO A 74 1.02 0.63 17.78
N THR A 75 2.33 0.63 18.06
CA THR A 75 3.25 -0.42 17.61
C THR A 75 2.82 -1.80 18.10
N GLU A 76 2.30 -1.90 19.31
CA GLU A 76 1.84 -3.14 19.93
C GLU A 76 0.66 -3.75 19.15
N VAL A 77 -0.23 -2.90 18.64
CA VAL A 77 -1.36 -3.30 17.79
C VAL A 77 -0.85 -3.75 16.42
N LEU A 78 0.11 -3.03 15.83
CA LEU A 78 0.73 -3.44 14.56
C LEU A 78 1.45 -4.79 14.68
N GLN A 79 2.15 -5.04 15.80
CA GLN A 79 2.77 -6.34 16.08
C GLN A 79 1.72 -7.44 16.29
N ALA A 80 0.59 -7.12 16.94
CA ALA A 80 -0.51 -8.06 17.08
C ALA A 80 -1.13 -8.45 15.73
N GLN A 81 -1.25 -7.50 14.79
CA GLN A 81 -1.69 -7.79 13.42
C GLN A 81 -0.76 -8.80 12.73
N LEU A 82 0.56 -8.65 12.87
CA LEU A 82 1.53 -9.58 12.28
C LEU A 82 1.44 -10.97 12.89
N ARG A 83 1.32 -11.08 14.22
CA ARG A 83 1.13 -12.39 14.89
C ARG A 83 -0.14 -13.09 14.41
N ALA A 84 -1.25 -12.36 14.31
CA ALA A 84 -2.50 -12.91 13.78
C ALA A 84 -2.36 -13.33 12.31
N TRP A 85 -1.60 -12.57 11.52
CA TRP A 85 -1.33 -12.89 10.12
C TRP A 85 -0.55 -14.20 9.96
N ASP A 86 0.43 -14.48 10.82
CA ASP A 86 1.19 -15.74 10.79
C ASP A 86 0.27 -16.95 10.96
N GLU A 87 -0.69 -16.88 11.89
CA GLU A 87 -1.67 -17.95 12.13
C GLU A 87 -2.58 -18.17 10.91
N ILE A 88 -3.10 -17.07 10.33
CA ILE A 88 -3.97 -17.11 9.16
C ILE A 88 -3.23 -17.71 7.97
N VAL A 89 -2.02 -17.23 7.69
CA VAL A 89 -1.23 -17.68 6.54
C VAL A 89 -0.84 -19.14 6.69
N LYS A 90 -0.39 -19.58 7.88
CA LYS A 90 -0.08 -20.99 8.14
C LYS A 90 -1.28 -21.90 7.85
N LYS A 91 -2.48 -21.48 8.26
CA LYS A 91 -3.73 -22.21 7.97
C LYS A 91 -4.02 -22.24 6.46
N GLN A 92 -3.90 -21.12 5.76
CA GLN A 92 -4.17 -21.05 4.32
C GLN A 92 -3.17 -21.87 3.50
N GLU A 93 -1.89 -21.83 3.85
CA GLU A 93 -0.83 -22.62 3.19
C GLU A 93 -1.05 -24.14 3.35
N ALA A 94 -1.57 -24.57 4.51
CA ALA A 94 -1.91 -25.97 4.75
C ALA A 94 -3.13 -26.44 3.96
N GLN A 95 -4.07 -25.53 3.66
CA GLN A 95 -5.33 -25.85 3.00
C GLN A 95 -5.28 -25.71 1.48
N ASN A 96 -4.44 -24.81 0.95
CA ASN A 96 -4.41 -24.47 -0.46
C ASN A 96 -2.98 -24.42 -1.01
N PRO A 97 -2.55 -25.44 -1.79
CA PRO A 97 -1.23 -25.47 -2.41
C PRO A 97 -0.94 -24.27 -3.33
N TRP A 98 -1.96 -23.73 -4.01
CA TRP A 98 -1.79 -22.53 -4.85
C TRP A 98 -1.54 -21.28 -4.01
N PHE A 99 -2.25 -21.13 -2.90
CA PHE A 99 -2.00 -20.06 -1.95
C PHE A 99 -0.56 -20.14 -1.43
N LYS A 100 -0.10 -21.34 -1.02
CA LYS A 100 1.27 -21.56 -0.55
C LYS A 100 2.30 -21.15 -1.60
N LYS A 101 2.13 -21.57 -2.85
CA LYS A 101 3.04 -21.23 -3.95
C LYS A 101 3.14 -19.72 -4.19
N VAL A 102 2.00 -19.02 -4.23
CA VAL A 102 1.98 -17.56 -4.43
C VAL A 102 2.62 -16.85 -3.24
N ASN A 103 2.24 -17.24 -2.01
CA ASN A 103 2.77 -16.62 -0.81
C ASN A 103 4.28 -16.81 -0.66
N GLU A 104 4.82 -17.99 -0.98
CA GLU A 104 6.26 -18.25 -0.98
C GLU A 104 6.99 -17.36 -1.99
N SER A 105 6.46 -17.19 -3.20
CA SER A 105 7.02 -16.25 -4.18
C SER A 105 7.02 -14.80 -3.68
N MET A 106 5.93 -14.36 -3.03
CA MET A 106 5.84 -13.02 -2.44
C MET A 106 6.84 -12.84 -1.28
N ARG A 107 7.02 -13.85 -0.42
CA ARG A 107 7.98 -13.81 0.68
C ARG A 107 9.43 -13.68 0.19
N GLN A 108 9.82 -14.47 -0.81
CA GLN A 108 11.17 -14.41 -1.40
C GLN A 108 11.46 -13.02 -2.00
N PHE A 109 10.47 -12.44 -2.69
CA PHE A 109 10.60 -11.07 -3.18
C PHE A 109 10.74 -10.07 -2.03
N ALA A 110 9.85 -10.14 -1.04
CA ALA A 110 9.84 -9.23 0.11
C ALA A 110 11.15 -9.31 0.91
N GLU A 111 11.69 -10.49 1.17
CA GLU A 111 12.97 -10.66 1.87
C GLU A 111 14.10 -9.91 1.17
N ARG A 112 14.20 -10.06 -0.16
CA ARG A 112 15.22 -9.35 -0.96
C ARG A 112 15.02 -7.84 -0.97
N THR A 113 13.79 -7.38 -1.19
CA THR A 113 13.52 -5.95 -1.43
C THR A 113 13.43 -5.13 -0.15
N THR A 114 12.84 -5.67 0.92
CA THR A 114 12.65 -4.93 2.17
C THR A 114 13.96 -4.63 2.86
N LYS A 115 14.96 -5.52 2.74
CA LYS A 115 16.33 -5.25 3.22
C LYS A 115 16.91 -4.01 2.52
N TRP A 116 16.96 -4.04 1.18
CA TRP A 116 17.47 -2.90 0.40
C TRP A 116 16.67 -1.61 0.66
N GLN A 117 15.34 -1.70 0.72
CA GLN A 117 14.47 -0.55 0.97
C GLN A 117 14.71 0.06 2.34
N THR A 118 14.91 -0.75 3.37
CA THR A 118 15.21 -0.27 4.74
C THR A 118 16.56 0.42 4.81
N ASP A 119 17.57 -0.10 4.09
CA ASP A 119 18.92 0.47 4.08
C ASP A 119 19.03 1.76 3.25
N THR A 120 18.15 1.97 2.27
CA THR A 120 18.25 3.08 1.30
C THR A 120 17.25 4.21 1.51
N LEU A 121 16.11 3.98 2.18
CA LEU A 121 15.14 5.04 2.46
C LEU A 121 15.60 5.90 3.64
N VAL A 122 15.63 7.21 3.42
CA VAL A 122 15.88 8.20 4.48
C VAL A 122 14.64 8.38 5.36
N ASP A 123 14.83 8.66 6.65
CA ASP A 123 13.72 9.08 7.50
C ASP A 123 13.28 10.50 7.14
N PHE A 124 12.24 10.61 6.32
CA PHE A 124 11.66 11.88 5.89
C PHE A 124 11.16 12.76 7.05
N ARG A 125 10.97 12.21 8.26
CA ARG A 125 10.64 13.03 9.45
C ARG A 125 11.77 13.99 9.79
N ILE A 126 13.03 13.61 9.51
CA ILE A 126 14.18 14.49 9.72
C ILE A 126 14.03 15.76 8.88
N ALA A 127 13.77 15.59 7.58
CA ALA A 127 13.53 16.70 6.66
C ALA A 127 12.27 17.49 7.03
N GLN A 128 11.16 16.80 7.32
CA GLN A 128 9.91 17.43 7.73
C GLN A 128 10.09 18.32 8.96
N ASN A 129 10.77 17.82 9.99
CA ASN A 129 11.01 18.58 11.22
C ASN A 129 11.94 19.77 10.97
N HIS A 130 12.99 19.62 10.16
CA HIS A 130 13.89 20.70 9.82
C HIS A 130 13.17 21.85 9.09
N PHE A 131 12.38 21.54 8.05
CA PHE A 131 11.71 22.58 7.24
C PHE A 131 10.39 23.08 7.83
N PHE A 132 9.66 22.25 8.58
CA PHE A 132 8.28 22.53 8.99
C PHE A 132 8.01 22.40 10.49
N GLY A 133 8.95 21.87 11.30
CA GLY A 133 8.76 21.63 12.73
C GLY A 133 8.69 22.89 13.60
N GLY A 134 9.14 24.05 13.08
CA GLY A 134 9.20 25.33 13.82
C GLY A 134 7.91 26.17 13.80
N LYS A 135 6.86 25.77 13.10
CA LYS A 135 5.64 26.60 12.96
C LYS A 135 4.71 26.61 14.18
N GLY A 136 5.10 25.97 15.29
CA GLY A 136 4.33 25.91 16.55
C GLY A 136 4.73 26.91 17.64
N LYS A 137 5.68 27.83 17.41
CA LYS A 137 5.98 28.94 18.34
C LYS A 137 6.25 30.24 17.57
N LYS A 138 5.18 30.88 17.10
CA LYS A 138 5.14 32.34 17.06
C LYS A 138 3.98 32.75 17.95
N ALA A 139 4.29 33.64 18.89
CA ALA A 139 3.39 34.19 19.91
C ALA A 139 2.12 34.79 19.29
#